data_AF-A0A6A1VDX8-F1
#
_entry.id   AF-A0A6A1VDX8-F1
#
_cell.length_a   1.000
_cell.length_b   1.000
_cell.length_c   1.000
_cell.angle_alpha   90.00
_cell.angle_beta   90.00
_cell.angle_gamma   90.00
#
_symmetry.space_group_name_H-M   'P 1'
#
loop_
_entity.id
_entity.type
_entity.pdbx_description
1 polymer ?
#
loop_
_entity_poly.entity_id
_entity_poly.type
_entity_poly.pdbx_seq_one_letter_code
_entity_poly.pdbx_strand_id
1 'polypeptide(L)'
;MSIRSTIEKYKKACSDGSGTSSITEINAQYYQQESAKLRQQIQMLQNSNRHLAGDALSSLSVKELKQLENRLERGITRIRSKKHELLLADIEYLQKKEIDLENENVCLRSKIGEIERLQQANMNISGPEFNAIQAFSRNFFSPIIVEGSSSYNAQPHDQKILRLG
;
A
#
# COMPACT_ATOMS: atom_id res chain seq x y z
N MET A 1 -42.09 -26.95 -59.43
CA MET A 1 -40.92 -27.61 -58.78
C MET A 1 -41.28 -29.06 -58.52
N SER A 2 -40.40 -30.02 -58.83
CA SER A 2 -40.63 -31.44 -58.56
C SER A 2 -40.27 -31.80 -57.11
N ILE A 3 -40.99 -32.73 -56.51
CA ILE A 3 -40.71 -33.27 -55.17
C ILE A 3 -39.25 -33.76 -55.08
N ARG A 4 -38.73 -34.40 -56.14
CA ARG A 4 -37.31 -34.82 -56.19
C ARG A 4 -36.33 -33.66 -56.07
N SER A 5 -36.58 -32.57 -56.80
CA SER A 5 -35.74 -31.36 -56.75
C SER A 5 -35.77 -30.70 -55.36
N THR A 6 -36.90 -30.80 -54.66
CA THR A 6 -37.04 -30.27 -53.30
C THR A 6 -36.26 -31.13 -52.30
N ILE A 7 -36.38 -32.46 -52.41
CA ILE A 7 -35.63 -33.42 -51.58
C ILE A 7 -34.12 -33.25 -51.78
N GLU A 8 -33.65 -33.10 -53.02
CA GLU A 8 -32.24 -32.88 -53.33
C GLU A 8 -31.70 -31.59 -52.72
N LYS A 9 -32.46 -30.49 -52.78
CA LYS A 9 -32.07 -29.22 -52.14
C LYS A 9 -31.93 -29.35 -50.63
N TYR A 10 -32.86 -30.03 -49.97
CA TYR A 10 -32.77 -30.27 -48.52
C TYR A 10 -31.59 -31.17 -48.17
N LYS A 11 -31.41 -32.26 -48.92
CA LYS A 11 -30.29 -33.19 -48.72
C LYS A 11 -28.95 -32.48 -48.90
N LYS A 12 -28.84 -31.62 -49.90
CA LYS A 12 -27.65 -30.80 -50.19
C LYS A 12 -27.39 -29.74 -49.12
N ALA A 13 -28.43 -29.05 -48.63
CA ALA A 13 -28.30 -28.10 -47.54
C ALA A 13 -27.83 -28.75 -46.22
N CYS A 14 -28.25 -29.99 -45.95
CA CYS A 14 -27.79 -30.75 -44.78
C CYS A 14 -26.34 -31.25 -44.94
N SER A 15 -25.88 -31.57 -46.15
CA SER A 15 -24.50 -32.02 -46.39
C SER A 15 -23.50 -30.87 -46.54
N ASP A 16 -23.91 -29.71 -47.07
CA ASP A 16 -23.03 -28.55 -47.33
C ASP A 16 -22.76 -27.72 -46.05
N GLY A 17 -23.58 -27.84 -45.00
CA GLY A 17 -23.37 -27.19 -43.70
C GLY A 17 -22.28 -27.81 -42.82
N SER A 18 -21.73 -28.96 -43.22
CA SER A 18 -20.75 -29.74 -42.47
C SER A 18 -19.45 -28.98 -42.17
N GLY A 19 -19.03 -28.06 -43.05
CA GLY A 19 -17.83 -27.26 -42.85
C GLY A 19 -17.95 -26.22 -41.73
N THR A 20 -18.94 -25.34 -41.81
CA THR A 20 -19.14 -24.26 -40.84
C THR A 20 -19.66 -24.77 -39.49
N SER A 21 -20.62 -25.71 -39.49
CA SER A 21 -21.08 -26.31 -38.23
C SER A 21 -19.95 -27.08 -37.53
N SER A 22 -19.14 -27.85 -38.26
CA SER A 22 -18.03 -28.56 -37.60
C SER A 22 -16.91 -27.63 -37.13
N ILE A 23 -16.62 -26.51 -37.83
CA ILE A 23 -15.72 -25.47 -37.29
C ILE A 23 -16.25 -24.88 -35.97
N THR A 24 -17.56 -24.62 -35.89
CA THR A 24 -18.19 -24.05 -34.69
C THR A 24 -18.16 -25.06 -33.53
N GLU A 25 -18.42 -26.33 -33.81
CA GLU A 25 -18.32 -27.43 -32.85
C GLU A 25 -16.87 -27.67 -32.37
N ILE A 26 -15.90 -27.66 -33.28
CA ILE A 26 -14.47 -27.78 -32.96
C ILE A 26 -14.03 -26.62 -32.05
N ASN A 27 -14.44 -25.39 -32.37
CA ASN A 27 -14.15 -24.22 -31.55
C ASN A 27 -14.82 -24.32 -30.17
N ALA A 28 -16.08 -24.77 -30.10
CA ALA A 28 -16.77 -24.98 -28.83
C ALA A 28 -16.06 -26.04 -27.96
N GLN A 29 -15.63 -27.16 -28.55
CA GLN A 29 -14.87 -28.20 -27.86
C GLN A 29 -13.51 -27.68 -27.38
N TYR A 30 -12.81 -26.89 -28.20
CA TYR A 30 -11.56 -26.25 -27.82
C TYR A 30 -11.74 -25.36 -26.58
N TYR A 31 -12.72 -24.45 -26.58
CA TYR A 31 -12.99 -23.58 -25.44
C TYR A 31 -13.47 -24.36 -24.21
N GLN A 32 -14.23 -25.44 -24.41
CA GLN A 32 -14.63 -26.31 -23.31
C GLN A 32 -13.41 -26.97 -22.66
N GLN A 33 -12.47 -27.50 -23.46
CA GLN A 33 -11.24 -28.09 -22.96
C GLN A 33 -10.37 -27.04 -22.23
N GLU A 34 -10.23 -25.85 -22.81
CA GLU A 34 -9.43 -24.78 -22.21
C GLU A 34 -10.03 -24.31 -20.88
N SER A 35 -11.35 -24.18 -20.82
CA SER A 35 -12.05 -23.87 -19.57
C SER A 35 -11.86 -24.96 -18.51
N ALA A 36 -11.78 -26.23 -18.90
CA ALA A 36 -11.54 -27.33 -17.98
C ALA A 36 -10.11 -27.29 -17.40
N LYS A 37 -9.11 -27.00 -18.25
CA LYS A 37 -7.72 -26.80 -17.80
C LYS A 37 -7.61 -25.64 -16.81
N LEU A 38 -8.26 -24.50 -17.10
CA LEU A 38 -8.27 -23.34 -16.20
C LEU A 38 -8.93 -23.67 -14.86
N ARG A 39 -10.07 -24.37 -14.87
CA ARG A 39 -10.72 -24.82 -13.62
C ARG A 39 -9.81 -25.71 -12.78
N GLN A 40 -9.09 -26.64 -13.41
CA GLN A 40 -8.13 -27.49 -12.72
C GLN A 40 -6.98 -26.66 -12.12
N GLN A 41 -6.43 -25.69 -12.86
CA GLN A 41 -5.38 -24.79 -12.34
C GLN A 41 -5.85 -23.99 -11.13
N ILE A 42 -7.07 -23.44 -11.18
CA ILE A 42 -7.67 -22.72 -10.06
C ILE A 42 -7.77 -23.63 -8.84
N GLN A 43 -8.27 -24.85 -9.01
CA GLN A 43 -8.40 -25.81 -7.92
C GLN A 43 -7.04 -26.17 -7.30
N MET A 44 -6.01 -26.38 -8.13
CA MET A 44 -4.65 -26.64 -7.64
C MET A 44 -4.09 -25.46 -6.82
N LEU A 45 -4.29 -24.22 -7.30
CA LEU A 45 -3.86 -23.01 -6.58
C LEU A 45 -4.61 -22.83 -5.26
N GLN A 46 -5.93 -23.07 -5.25
CA GLN A 46 -6.74 -23.01 -4.03
C GLN A 46 -6.28 -24.05 -3.00
N ASN A 47 -5.99 -25.28 -3.43
CA ASN A 47 -5.44 -26.31 -2.54
C ASN A 47 -4.07 -25.91 -2.00
N SER A 48 -3.18 -25.39 -2.85
CA SER A 48 -1.87 -24.88 -2.44
C SER A 48 -2.00 -23.77 -1.39
N ASN A 49 -2.95 -22.84 -1.55
CA ASN A 49 -3.21 -21.79 -0.57
C ASN A 49 -3.75 -22.34 0.75
N ARG A 50 -4.66 -23.31 0.73
CA ARG A 50 -5.14 -23.96 1.96
C ARG A 50 -4.00 -24.62 2.72
N HIS A 51 -3.13 -25.36 2.02
CA HIS A 51 -1.97 -25.98 2.65
C HIS A 51 -1.03 -24.92 3.26
N LEU A 52 -0.75 -23.82 2.54
CA LEU A 52 0.03 -22.71 3.09
C LEU A 52 -0.59 -22.06 4.32
N ALA A 53 -1.92 -22.02 4.40
CA ALA A 53 -2.66 -21.52 5.55
C ALA A 53 -2.69 -22.52 6.73
N GLY A 54 -2.18 -23.74 6.55
CA GLY A 54 -2.19 -24.79 7.56
C GLY A 54 -3.44 -25.68 7.52
N ASP A 55 -4.28 -25.56 6.50
CA ASP A 55 -5.49 -26.35 6.32
C ASP A 55 -5.27 -27.59 5.44
N ALA A 56 -6.15 -28.59 5.57
CA ALA A 56 -6.17 -29.82 4.76
C ALA A 56 -4.83 -30.58 4.71
N LEU A 57 -4.01 -30.48 5.76
CA LEU A 57 -2.68 -31.07 5.80
C LEU A 57 -2.69 -32.60 5.83
N SER A 58 -3.78 -33.22 6.31
CA SER A 58 -3.92 -34.67 6.41
C SER A 58 -3.90 -35.39 5.06
N SER A 59 -4.14 -34.68 3.95
CA SER A 59 -4.03 -35.25 2.60
C SER A 59 -2.60 -35.24 2.03
N LEU A 60 -1.64 -34.62 2.73
CA LEU A 60 -0.26 -34.54 2.28
C LEU A 60 0.58 -35.68 2.84
N SER A 61 1.49 -36.21 2.03
CA SER A 61 2.53 -37.11 2.48
C SER A 61 3.57 -36.38 3.35
N VAL A 62 4.35 -37.14 4.13
CA VAL A 62 5.46 -36.59 4.93
C VAL A 62 6.46 -35.80 4.08
N LYS A 63 6.72 -36.27 2.85
CA LYS A 63 7.61 -35.57 1.91
C LYS A 63 7.05 -34.21 1.50
N GLU A 64 5.75 -34.15 1.18
CA GLU A 64 5.08 -32.90 0.79
C GLU A 64 4.97 -31.93 1.97
N LEU A 65 4.69 -32.43 3.18
CA LEU A 65 4.70 -31.63 4.41
C LEU A 65 6.06 -30.99 4.65
N LYS A 66 7.15 -31.76 4.50
CA LYS A 66 8.51 -31.22 4.63
C LYS A 66 8.81 -30.16 3.57
N GLN A 67 8.33 -30.33 2.34
CA GLN A 67 8.49 -29.31 1.30
C GLN A 67 7.70 -28.04 1.61
N LEU A 68 6.48 -28.19 2.13
CA LEU A 68 5.63 -27.09 2.57
C LEU A 68 6.28 -26.29 3.70
N GLU A 69 6.77 -26.97 4.74
CA GLU A 69 7.50 -26.39 5.86
C GLU A 69 8.72 -25.59 5.37
N ASN A 70 9.56 -26.19 4.52
CA ASN A 70 10.73 -25.49 3.96
C ASN A 70 10.34 -24.24 3.15
N ARG A 71 9.20 -24.28 2.44
CA ARG A 71 8.70 -23.14 1.68
C ARG A 71 8.20 -22.04 2.62
N LEU A 72 7.50 -22.39 3.70
CA LEU A 72 7.04 -21.44 4.73
C LEU A 72 8.23 -20.81 5.46
N GLU A 73 9.21 -21.61 5.89
CA GLU A 73 10.41 -21.12 6.60
C GLU A 73 11.18 -20.08 5.78
N ARG A 74 11.38 -20.34 4.48
CA ARG A 74 11.99 -19.37 3.56
C ARG A 74 11.16 -18.10 3.43
N GLY A 75 9.83 -18.24 3.33
CA GLY A 75 8.91 -17.10 3.24
C GLY A 75 8.95 -16.22 4.49
N ILE A 76 8.88 -16.84 5.66
CA ILE A 76 8.95 -16.18 6.97
C ILE A 76 10.31 -15.47 7.13
N THR A 77 11.40 -16.14 6.78
CA THR A 77 12.75 -15.55 6.81
C THR A 77 12.80 -14.29 5.97
N ARG A 78 12.33 -14.34 4.72
CA ARG A 78 12.28 -13.16 3.82
C ARG A 78 11.44 -12.02 4.40
N ILE A 79 10.27 -12.33 4.98
CA ILE A 79 9.39 -11.33 5.60
C ILE A 79 10.09 -10.67 6.79
N ARG A 80 10.73 -11.47 7.67
CA ARG A 80 11.46 -10.96 8.84
C ARG A 80 12.61 -10.06 8.42
N SER A 81 13.44 -10.49 7.46
CA SER A 81 14.53 -9.67 6.92
C SER A 81 13.99 -8.35 6.36
N LYS A 82 12.90 -8.39 5.58
CA LYS A 82 12.35 -7.17 5.00
C LYS A 82 11.79 -6.21 6.05
N LYS A 83 11.09 -6.74 7.07
CA LYS A 83 10.61 -5.94 8.20
C LYS A 83 11.77 -5.31 8.97
N HIS A 84 12.85 -6.05 9.16
CA HIS A 84 14.04 -5.54 9.85
C HIS A 84 14.71 -4.41 9.07
N GLU A 85 14.91 -4.57 7.76
CA GLU A 85 15.44 -3.49 6.90
C GLU A 85 14.59 -2.22 6.97
N LEU A 86 13.26 -2.35 6.90
CA LEU A 86 12.35 -1.21 6.97
C LEU A 86 12.40 -0.53 8.33
N LEU A 87 12.43 -1.30 9.42
CA LEU A 87 12.51 -0.75 10.76
C LEU A 87 13.83 0.00 10.99
N LEU A 88 14.95 -0.51 10.47
CA LEU A 88 16.23 0.20 10.53
C LEU A 88 16.19 1.52 9.77
N ALA A 89 15.61 1.52 8.56
CA ALA A 89 15.45 2.75 7.78
C ALA A 89 14.56 3.79 8.50
N ASP A 90 13.48 3.34 9.16
CA ASP A 90 12.62 4.23 9.95
C ASP A 90 13.34 4.80 11.17
N ILE A 91 14.15 4.00 11.87
CA ILE A 91 14.98 4.45 13.00
C ILE A 91 15.97 5.52 12.54
N GLU A 92 16.71 5.26 11.47
CA GLU A 92 17.68 6.21 10.90
C GLU A 92 17.02 7.54 10.50
N TYR A 93 15.85 7.45 9.86
CA TYR A 93 15.07 8.63 9.50
C TYR A 93 14.65 9.45 10.71
N LEU A 94 14.14 8.79 11.76
CA LEU A 94 13.68 9.47 12.98
C LEU A 94 14.83 10.09 13.75
N GLN A 95 15.98 9.42 13.85
CA GLN A 95 17.19 9.96 14.48
C GLN A 95 17.69 11.22 13.76
N LYS A 96 17.69 11.21 12.41
CA LYS A 96 18.04 12.41 11.64
C LYS A 96 17.06 13.55 11.92
N LYS A 97 15.76 13.26 11.93
CA LYS A 97 14.72 14.24 12.20
C LYS A 97 14.83 14.84 13.61
N GLU A 98 15.17 14.02 14.60
CA GLU A 98 15.45 14.47 15.98
C GLU A 98 16.58 15.50 15.99
N ILE A 99 17.73 15.17 15.38
CA ILE A 99 18.88 16.08 15.28
C ILE A 99 18.51 17.40 14.59
N ASP A 100 17.78 17.34 13.46
CA ASP A 100 17.37 18.52 12.72
C ASP A 100 16.47 19.44 13.59
N LEU A 101 15.53 18.86 14.34
CA LEU A 101 14.64 19.59 15.25
C LEU A 101 15.38 20.15 16.47
N GLU A 102 16.33 19.43 17.03
CA GLU A 102 17.18 19.92 18.12
C GLU A 102 17.99 21.14 17.69
N ASN A 103 18.58 21.09 16.48
CA ASN A 103 19.31 22.22 15.90
C ASN A 103 18.41 23.44 15.69
N GLU A 104 17.20 23.25 15.16
CA GLU A 104 16.21 24.32 15.01
C GLU A 104 15.82 24.91 16.37
N ASN A 105 15.59 24.06 17.37
CA ASN A 105 15.22 24.48 18.71
C ASN A 105 16.32 25.34 19.37
N VAL A 106 17.59 24.95 19.24
CA VAL A 106 18.74 25.72 19.74
C VAL A 106 18.83 27.08 19.06
N CYS A 107 18.64 27.13 17.74
CA CYS A 107 18.64 28.38 16.97
C CYS A 107 17.53 29.33 17.45
N LEU A 108 16.31 28.83 17.59
CA LEU A 108 15.16 29.61 18.06
C LEU A 108 15.37 30.13 19.49
N ARG A 109 15.87 29.29 20.41
CA ARG A 109 16.18 29.71 21.79
C ARG A 109 17.23 30.80 21.83
N SER A 110 18.27 30.69 21.00
CA SER A 110 19.33 31.71 20.89
C SER A 110 18.76 33.05 20.42
N LYS A 111 17.88 33.02 19.42
CA LYS A 111 17.22 34.22 18.87
C LYS A 111 16.25 34.86 19.85
N ILE A 112 15.49 34.06 20.61
CA ILE A 112 14.64 34.56 21.70
C ILE A 112 15.50 35.28 22.73
N GLY A 113 16.59 34.66 23.19
CA GLY A 113 17.48 35.28 24.17
C GLY A 113 18.13 36.58 23.67
N GLU A 114 18.42 36.70 22.37
CA GLU A 114 18.89 37.95 21.76
C GLU A 114 17.82 39.04 21.77
N ILE A 115 16.59 38.72 21.36
CA ILE A 115 15.46 39.67 21.38
C ILE A 115 15.18 40.16 22.80
N GLU A 116 15.22 39.27 23.80
CA GLU A 116 15.03 39.63 25.20
C GLU A 116 16.11 40.59 25.71
N ARG A 117 17.39 40.35 25.35
CA ARG A 117 18.49 41.26 25.69
C ARG A 117 18.33 42.64 25.02
N LEU A 118 17.97 42.67 23.74
CA LEU A 118 17.71 43.92 23.02
C LEU A 118 16.54 44.69 23.62
N GLN A 119 15.48 44.00 24.03
CA GLN A 119 14.33 44.62 24.67
C GLN A 119 14.70 45.20 26.05
N GLN A 120 15.47 44.48 26.86
CA GLN A 120 15.98 45.00 28.14
C GLN A 120 16.90 46.21 27.93
N ALA A 121 17.78 46.19 26.93
CA ALA A 121 18.64 47.33 26.62
C ALA A 121 17.83 48.56 26.17
N ASN A 122 16.80 48.40 25.33
CA ASN A 122 15.93 49.50 24.91
C ASN A 122 15.11 50.11 26.07
N MET A 123 14.63 49.28 27.01
CA MET A 123 13.91 49.73 28.21
C MET A 123 14.81 50.50 29.19
N ASN A 124 16.12 50.26 29.17
CA ASN A 124 17.11 50.96 30.00
C ASN A 124 17.57 52.29 29.37
N ILE A 125 17.38 52.48 28.05
CA ILE A 125 17.80 53.68 27.31
C ILE A 125 16.65 54.69 27.15
N SER A 126 15.40 54.22 27.08
CA SER A 126 14.24 55.11 26.97
C SER A 126 13.61 55.37 28.34
N GLY A 127 13.46 56.65 28.69
CA GLY A 127 12.92 57.09 29.99
C GLY A 127 11.50 56.57 30.31
N PRO A 128 11.00 56.83 31.54
CA PRO A 128 9.80 56.21 32.10
C PRO A 128 8.53 56.29 31.23
N GLU A 129 8.39 57.30 30.37
CA GLU A 129 7.25 57.45 29.46
C GLU A 129 7.24 56.44 28.29
N PHE A 130 8.40 56.05 27.76
CA PHE A 130 8.49 55.07 26.67
C PHE A 130 8.21 53.64 27.17
N ASN A 131 8.65 53.35 28.39
CA ASN A 131 8.42 52.07 29.07
C ASN A 131 6.93 51.80 29.33
N ALA A 132 6.13 52.83 29.63
CA ALA A 132 4.70 52.69 29.81
C ALA A 132 3.98 52.29 28.51
N ILE A 133 4.30 52.95 27.39
CA ILE A 133 3.70 52.67 26.07
C ILE A 133 4.05 51.25 25.59
N GLN A 134 5.28 50.79 25.83
CA GLN A 134 5.70 49.43 25.46
C GLN A 134 5.05 48.34 26.32
N ALA A 135 4.82 48.60 27.61
CA ALA A 135 4.12 47.67 28.50
C ALA A 135 2.66 47.45 28.10
N PHE A 136 1.96 48.52 27.67
CA PHE A 136 0.60 48.40 27.15
C PHE A 136 0.53 47.52 25.89
N SER A 137 1.48 47.66 24.96
CA SER A 137 1.55 46.82 23.74
C SER A 137 1.85 45.34 24.03
N ARG A 138 2.72 45.03 25.02
CA ARG A 138 3.00 43.64 25.43
C ARG A 138 1.75 42.93 26.00
N ASN A 139 0.92 43.67 26.74
CA ASN A 139 -0.33 43.14 27.29
C ASN A 139 -1.40 42.90 26.21
N PHE A 140 -1.36 43.64 25.09
CA PHE A 140 -2.27 43.44 23.96
C PHE A 140 -1.90 42.24 23.06
N PHE A 141 -0.61 41.87 23.00
CA PHE A 141 -0.09 40.81 22.12
C PHE A 141 0.43 39.58 22.87
N SER A 142 -0.09 39.29 24.07
CA SER A 142 0.20 38.02 24.73
C SER A 142 -0.39 36.87 23.90
N PRO A 143 0.41 35.91 23.40
CA PRO A 143 -0.17 34.72 22.81
C PRO A 143 -0.83 33.93 23.94
N ILE A 144 -2.11 33.60 23.76
CA ILE A 144 -2.84 32.66 24.60
C ILE A 144 -1.98 31.40 24.71
N ILE A 145 -1.53 31.06 25.93
CA ILE A 145 -1.02 29.74 26.24
C ILE A 145 -2.22 28.80 26.10
N VAL A 146 -2.37 28.18 24.93
CA VAL A 146 -3.36 27.11 24.74
C VAL A 146 -2.78 25.86 25.38
N GLU A 147 -3.09 25.70 26.66
CA GLU A 147 -3.17 24.40 27.28
C GLU A 147 -4.33 23.64 26.60
N GLY A 148 -4.04 22.51 25.95
CA GLY A 148 -5.06 21.53 25.54
C GLY A 148 -5.49 21.54 24.06
N SER A 149 -5.15 20.44 23.39
CA SER A 149 -5.80 19.86 22.19
C SER A 149 -5.74 20.65 20.88
N SER A 150 -4.87 20.18 19.96
CA SER A 150 -5.20 20.12 18.54
C SER A 150 -4.54 18.88 17.93
N SER A 151 -5.36 17.84 17.90
CA SER A 151 -5.60 16.94 16.77
C SER A 151 -4.53 16.79 15.69
N TYR A 152 -4.14 15.54 15.52
CA TYR A 152 -3.55 14.89 14.36
C TYR A 152 -3.89 15.49 12.97
N ASN A 153 -2.93 15.29 12.06
CA ASN A 153 -2.90 15.51 10.59
C ASN A 153 -2.37 16.88 10.14
N ALA A 154 -1.40 16.96 9.23
CA ALA A 154 -1.28 16.17 8.01
C ALA A 154 0.14 15.67 7.74
N GLN A 155 0.26 14.35 7.57
CA GLN A 155 1.39 13.71 6.92
C GLN A 155 0.99 13.44 5.47
N PRO A 156 1.75 13.86 4.45
CA PRO A 156 1.55 13.33 3.11
C PRO A 156 2.01 11.87 3.14
N HIS A 157 1.05 10.96 3.27
CA HIS A 157 1.27 9.56 2.97
C HIS A 157 1.59 9.43 1.48
N ASP A 158 2.88 9.41 1.14
CA ASP A 158 3.32 8.77 -0.10
C ASP A 158 3.06 7.27 0.03
N GLN A 159 1.86 6.85 -0.39
CA GLN A 159 1.54 5.45 -0.64
C GLN A 159 2.42 4.96 -1.79
N LYS A 160 3.62 4.44 -1.47
CA LYS A 160 4.32 3.53 -2.38
C LYS A 160 3.56 2.21 -2.42
N ILE A 161 2.58 2.15 -3.33
CA ILE A 161 1.92 0.91 -3.74
C ILE A 161 3.02 -0.04 -4.26
N LEU A 162 3.37 -1.04 -3.46
CA LEU A 162 4.13 -2.20 -3.92
C LEU A 162 3.26 -2.97 -4.92
N ARG A 163 3.41 -2.66 -6.21
CA ARG A 163 2.95 -3.53 -7.30
C ARG A 163 3.88 -4.75 -7.32
N LEU A 164 3.43 -5.86 -6.74
CA LEU A 164 3.98 -7.18 -7.05
C LEU A 164 3.48 -7.58 -8.44
N GLY A 165 4.38 -7.51 -9.42
CA GLY A 165 4.29 -8.21 -10.69
C GLY A 165 5.40 -9.24 -10.75
#